data_AF-A0A6I0ESD5-F1
#
_entry.id   AF-A0A6I0ESD5-F1
#
_cell.length_a   1.000
_cell.length_b   1.000
_cell.length_c   1.000
_cell.angle_alpha   90.00
_cell.angle_beta   90.00
_cell.angle_gamma   90.00
#
_symmetry.space_group_name_H-M   'P 1'
#
loop_
_entity.id
_entity.type
_entity.pdbx_description
1 polymer ?
#
loop_
_entity_poly.entity_id
_entity_poly.type
_entity_poly.pdbx_seq_one_letter_code
_entity_poly.pdbx_strand_id
1 'polypeptide(L)'
;MPANAVLKSFVLGLPTWTKLAESPTVVQATVIADPTNAGNISVRFRGGISTNWPPGASVSFESVDLSEIEVRGSPNYKVLVAAYAPGSRPRGRSALRLSQKYSPEYAEVIPGNGGTGETGGELPPTGGG
;
A
#
# COMPACT_ATOMS: atom_id res chain seq x y z
N MET A 1 -5.89 -7.04 -15.29
CA MET A 1 -5.64 -5.59 -15.11
C MET A 1 -4.60 -5.46 -14.01
N PRO A 2 -3.52 -4.67 -14.19
CA PRO A 2 -2.44 -4.62 -13.20
C PRO A 2 -2.96 -4.03 -11.89
N ALA A 3 -2.72 -4.73 -10.78
CA ALA A 3 -2.89 -4.18 -9.45
C ALA A 3 -1.69 -3.30 -9.15
N ASN A 4 -1.92 -2.04 -8.80
CA ASN A 4 -0.84 -1.15 -8.39
C ASN A 4 -0.56 -1.44 -6.91
N ALA A 5 0.52 -2.17 -6.66
CA ALA A 5 1.07 -2.36 -5.32
C ALA A 5 2.03 -1.20 -5.01
N VAL A 6 1.84 -0.56 -3.86
CA VAL A 6 2.69 0.51 -3.34
C VAL A 6 3.30 0.04 -2.04
N LEU A 7 4.63 0.00 -1.98
CA LEU A 7 5.40 -0.27 -0.77
C LEU A 7 5.98 1.04 -0.25
N LYS A 8 5.72 1.38 1.01
CA LYS A 8 6.28 2.57 1.65
C LYS A 8 6.80 2.25 3.04
N SER A 9 8.01 2.73 3.34
CA SER A 9 8.59 2.70 4.68
C SER A 9 8.48 4.06 5.35
N PHE A 10 8.07 4.08 6.61
CA PHE A 10 8.02 5.27 7.45
C PHE A 10 9.08 5.15 8.53
N VAL A 11 10.08 6.03 8.50
CA VAL A 11 11.02 6.17 9.62
C VAL A 11 10.37 7.07 10.66
N LEU A 12 10.21 6.57 11.87
CA LEU A 12 9.63 7.29 12.99
C LEU A 12 10.67 8.24 13.58
N GLY A 13 10.25 9.48 13.79
CA GLY A 13 11.07 10.53 14.38
C GLY A 13 10.98 10.53 15.90
N LEU A 14 10.88 11.73 16.48
CA LEU A 14 10.58 11.94 17.91
C LEU A 14 9.31 11.15 18.33
N PRO A 15 9.11 10.86 19.64
CA PRO A 15 7.99 10.04 20.12
C PRO A 15 6.63 10.77 20.08
N THR A 16 6.26 11.24 18.89
CA THR A 16 4.98 11.85 18.54
C THR A 16 4.20 10.91 17.64
N TRP A 17 2.87 11.07 17.65
CA TRP A 17 2.00 10.30 16.76
C TRP A 17 2.14 10.80 15.33
N THR A 18 2.40 9.87 14.41
CA THR A 18 2.57 10.12 12.98
C THR A 18 1.53 9.35 12.20
N LYS A 19 0.83 10.02 11.29
CA LYS A 19 -0.16 9.37 10.40
C LYS A 19 0.54 8.62 9.27
N LEU A 20 -0.03 7.49 8.84
CA LEU A 20 0.50 6.73 7.70
C LEU A 20 0.17 7.38 6.35
N ALA A 21 -0.78 8.31 6.30
CA ALA A 21 -1.01 9.18 5.13
C ALA A 21 -1.40 10.60 5.55
N GLU A 22 -0.97 11.59 4.77
CA GLU A 22 -1.32 12.99 4.99
C GLU A 22 -2.74 13.33 4.50
N SER A 23 -3.25 12.56 3.52
CA SER A 23 -4.57 12.73 2.93
C SER A 23 -5.36 11.41 2.97
N PRO A 24 -6.71 11.47 3.02
CA PRO A 24 -7.56 10.29 2.98
C PRO A 24 -7.19 9.34 1.85
N THR A 25 -6.76 8.13 2.19
CA THR A 25 -6.24 7.13 1.25
C THR A 25 -6.81 5.77 1.59
N VAL A 26 -7.94 5.43 0.96
CA VAL A 26 -8.64 4.16 1.18
C VAL A 26 -8.08 3.09 0.27
N VAL A 27 -7.45 2.08 0.87
CA VAL A 27 -6.77 0.99 0.17
C VAL A 27 -6.91 -0.33 0.93
N GLN A 28 -6.68 -1.43 0.23
CA GLN A 28 -6.31 -2.68 0.90
C GLN A 28 -4.86 -2.56 1.32
N ALA A 29 -4.52 -2.81 2.59
CA ALA A 29 -3.15 -2.61 3.06
C ALA A 29 -2.73 -3.63 4.12
N THR A 30 -1.46 -4.01 4.07
CA THR A 30 -0.79 -4.70 5.17
C THR A 30 0.18 -3.72 5.82
N VAL A 31 0.01 -3.50 7.12
CA VAL A 31 0.91 -2.66 7.94
C VAL A 31 1.76 -3.57 8.80
N ILE A 32 3.06 -3.32 8.83
CA ILE A 32 4.06 -4.17 9.47
C ILE A 32 4.98 -3.29 10.33
N ALA A 33 5.18 -3.66 11.58
CA ALA A 33 6.28 -3.13 12.39
C ALA A 33 7.58 -3.73 11.86
N ASP A 34 8.55 -2.90 11.46
CA ASP A 34 9.80 -3.40 10.89
C ASP A 34 10.50 -4.39 11.83
N PRO A 35 10.90 -5.58 11.36
CA PRO A 35 11.53 -6.60 12.20
C PRO A 35 12.90 -6.16 12.77
N THR A 36 13.52 -5.13 12.20
CA THR A 36 14.79 -4.57 12.67
C THR A 36 14.65 -3.57 13.81
N ASN A 37 13.42 -3.24 14.22
CA ASN A 37 13.18 -2.37 15.37
C ASN A 37 13.73 -3.02 16.66
N ALA A 38 14.44 -2.25 17.48
CA ALA A 38 14.99 -2.74 18.75
C ALA A 38 13.92 -2.93 19.86
N GLY A 39 12.66 -2.57 19.59
CA GLY A 39 11.56 -2.69 20.53
C GLY A 39 10.21 -2.36 19.88
N ASN A 40 9.17 -2.29 20.71
CA ASN A 40 7.81 -2.15 20.24
C ASN A 40 7.52 -0.76 19.66
N ILE A 41 6.61 -0.71 18.69
CA ILE A 41 5.92 0.52 18.28
C ILE A 41 4.53 0.55 18.89
N SER A 42 3.96 1.74 19.07
CA SER A 42 2.54 1.89 19.39
C SER A 42 1.77 2.24 18.12
N VAL A 43 0.65 1.55 17.91
CA VAL A 43 -0.28 1.79 16.80
C VAL A 43 -1.65 2.12 17.38
N ARG A 44 -2.34 3.09 16.80
CA ARG A 44 -3.73 3.39 17.14
C ARG A 44 -4.51 3.84 15.91
N PHE A 45 -5.83 3.80 16.04
CA PHE A 45 -6.76 4.22 15.00
C PHE A 45 -7.58 5.42 15.48
N ARG A 46 -7.60 6.51 14.71
CA ARG A 46 -8.35 7.75 14.98
C ARG A 46 -8.18 8.28 16.42
N GLY A 47 -6.96 8.29 16.96
CA GLY A 47 -6.71 8.74 18.33
C GLY A 47 -7.25 7.82 19.44
N GLY A 48 -7.75 6.62 19.09
CA GLY A 48 -8.28 5.65 20.04
C GLY A 48 -7.22 4.94 20.89
N ILE A 49 -7.60 3.80 21.45
CA ILE A 49 -6.71 2.98 22.30
C ILE A 49 -5.48 2.56 21.51
N SER A 50 -4.31 2.75 22.10
CA SER A 50 -3.04 2.29 21.52
C SER A 50 -2.79 0.82 21.81
N THR A 51 -2.38 0.10 20.78
CA THR A 51 -1.85 -1.26 20.90
C THR A 51 -0.35 -1.24 20.67
N ASN A 52 0.40 -2.01 21.46
CA ASN A 52 1.83 -2.17 21.24
C ASN A 52 2.09 -3.33 20.29
N TRP A 53 2.84 -3.06 19.24
CA TRP A 53 3.24 -4.04 18.24
C TRP A 53 4.73 -4.35 18.41
N PRO A 54 5.09 -5.63 18.67
CA PRO A 54 6.49 -6.03 18.65
C PRO A 54 7.08 -5.96 17.22
N PRO A 55 8.41 -5.94 17.08
CA PRO A 55 9.06 -6.04 15.77
C PRO A 55 8.54 -7.24 14.98
N GLY A 56 8.23 -7.03 13.70
CA GLY A 56 7.67 -8.06 12.81
C GLY A 56 6.15 -8.27 12.93
N ALA A 57 5.47 -7.66 13.90
CA ALA A 57 4.02 -7.73 13.98
C ALA A 57 3.37 -7.08 12.76
N SER A 58 2.32 -7.72 12.24
CA SER A 58 1.63 -7.25 11.04
C SER A 58 0.13 -7.45 11.14
N VAL A 59 -0.62 -6.59 10.46
CA VAL A 59 -2.06 -6.74 10.26
C VAL A 59 -2.42 -6.38 8.82
N SER A 60 -3.41 -7.09 8.26
CA SER A 60 -3.95 -6.80 6.95
C SER A 60 -5.36 -6.22 7.07
N PHE A 61 -5.64 -5.24 6.23
CA PHE A 61 -6.90 -4.54 6.12
C PHE A 61 -7.43 -4.66 4.70
N GLU A 62 -8.71 -4.98 4.54
CA GLU A 62 -9.36 -5.08 3.22
C GLU A 62 -9.72 -3.72 2.64
N SER A 63 -10.07 -2.76 3.49
CA SER A 63 -10.39 -1.38 3.12
C SER A 63 -10.18 -0.48 4.34
N VAL A 64 -9.07 0.26 4.36
CA VAL A 64 -8.74 1.19 5.45
C VAL A 64 -8.25 2.52 4.89
N ASP A 65 -8.64 3.61 5.55
CA ASP A 65 -8.03 4.92 5.32
C ASP A 65 -6.72 5.03 6.11
N LEU A 66 -5.59 5.06 5.39
CA LEU A 66 -4.27 5.17 6.01
C LEU A 66 -4.05 6.48 6.77
N SER A 67 -4.83 7.53 6.49
CA SER A 67 -4.74 8.82 7.22
C SER A 67 -5.30 8.76 8.65
N GLU A 68 -6.01 7.68 8.96
CA GLU A 68 -6.63 7.43 10.25
C GLU A 68 -5.80 6.49 11.14
N ILE A 69 -4.80 5.83 10.57
CA ILE A 69 -3.85 5.01 11.32
C ILE A 69 -2.69 5.92 11.76
N GLU A 70 -2.42 5.90 13.05
CA GLU A 70 -1.34 6.64 13.67
C GLU A 70 -0.35 5.67 14.32
N VAL A 71 0.93 5.95 14.13
CA VAL A 71 2.04 5.17 14.68
C VAL A 71 2.96 6.07 15.49
N ARG A 72 3.57 5.51 16.53
CA ARG A 72 4.56 6.17 17.38
C ARG A 72 5.60 5.16 17.81
N GLY A 73 6.85 5.59 17.88
CA GLY A 73 7.95 4.74 18.32
C GLY A 73 9.16 5.58 18.69
N SER A 74 10.25 4.89 19.02
CA SER A 74 11.55 5.53 19.22
C SER A 74 12.09 6.09 17.90
N PRO A 75 13.02 7.06 17.96
CA PRO A 75 13.72 7.53 16.77
C PRO A 75 14.35 6.37 15.99
N ASN A 76 14.28 6.45 14.65
CA ASN A 76 14.77 5.46 13.70
C ASN A 76 14.01 4.13 13.63
N TYR A 77 12.96 3.94 14.43
CA TYR A 77 12.07 2.78 14.24
C TYR A 77 11.32 2.92 12.93
N LYS A 78 10.93 1.81 12.34
CA LYS A 78 10.30 1.76 11.02
C LYS A 78 8.97 1.05 11.03
N VAL A 79 8.08 1.53 10.17
CA VAL A 79 6.82 0.88 9.82
C VAL A 79 6.80 0.70 8.31
N LEU A 80 6.46 -0.50 7.85
CA LEU A 80 6.31 -0.82 6.45
C LEU A 80 4.82 -0.91 6.12
N VAL A 81 4.42 -0.29 5.01
CA VAL A 81 3.04 -0.34 4.51
C VAL A 81 3.07 -0.88 3.10
N ALA A 82 2.40 -2.01 2.89
CA ALA A 82 2.13 -2.58 1.58
C ALA A 82 0.67 -2.33 1.23
N ALA A 83 0.42 -1.36 0.36
CA ALA A 83 -0.92 -0.98 -0.07
C ALA A 83 -1.20 -1.49 -1.49
N TYR A 84 -2.43 -1.94 -1.72
CA TYR A 84 -2.95 -2.35 -3.00
C TYR A 84 -4.17 -1.48 -3.30
N ALA A 85 -4.10 -0.73 -4.39
CA ALA A 85 -5.26 -0.07 -4.95
C ALA A 85 -5.87 -1.01 -6.01
N PRO A 86 -7.02 -1.66 -5.75
CA PRO A 86 -7.70 -2.39 -6.80
C PRO A 86 -8.04 -1.40 -7.93
N GLY A 87 -7.58 -1.71 -9.14
CA GLY A 87 -7.84 -0.90 -10.33
C GLY A 87 -9.31 -0.52 -10.42
N SER A 88 -9.57 0.76 -10.64
CA SER A 88 -10.86 1.41 -10.47
C SER A 88 -12.03 0.65 -11.11
N ARG A 89 -12.88 0.05 -10.29
CA ARG A 89 -14.33 0.19 -10.43
C ARG A 89 -14.92 0.46 -9.06
N PRO A 90 -15.33 1.69 -8.74
CA PRO A 90 -16.22 1.91 -7.62
C PRO A 90 -17.53 1.18 -7.95
N ARG A 91 -17.74 -0.01 -7.38
CA ARG A 91 -19.09 -0.57 -7.33
C ARG A 91 -19.87 0.29 -6.35
N GLY A 92 -20.47 1.34 -6.89
CA GLY A 92 -21.60 2.09 -6.35
C GLY A 92 -21.58 2.36 -4.85
N ARG A 93 -20.99 3.48 -4.43
CA ARG A 93 -21.65 4.42 -3.52
C ARG A 93 -20.89 5.75 -3.52
N SER A 94 -21.54 6.72 -4.16
CA SER A 94 -21.36 8.15 -3.95
C SER A 94 -19.99 8.73 -4.29
N ALA A 95 -19.88 9.23 -5.52
CA ALA A 95 -18.97 10.30 -5.86
C ALA A 95 -19.24 11.52 -4.96
N LEU A 96 -18.29 11.86 -4.09
CA LEU A 96 -18.18 13.22 -3.56
C LEU A 96 -16.77 13.73 -3.84
N ARG A 97 -16.76 14.77 -4.67
CA ARG A 97 -15.65 15.57 -5.17
C ARG A 97 -14.48 15.70 -4.18
N LEU A 98 -13.27 15.39 -4.62
CA LEU A 98 -12.13 16.26 -4.37
C LEU A 98 -11.34 16.42 -5.67
N SER A 99 -11.57 17.56 -6.31
CA SER A 99 -10.80 18.05 -7.43
C SER A 99 -9.38 18.40 -7.00
N GLN A 100 -8.41 17.93 -7.77
CA GLN A 100 -7.19 18.65 -8.13
C GLN A 100 -6.32 19.23 -7.01
N LYS A 101 -5.30 18.47 -6.61
CA LYS A 101 -3.88 18.88 -6.72
C LYS A 101 -3.01 17.74 -6.20
N TYR A 102 -2.45 16.94 -7.10
CA TYR A 102 -1.26 16.16 -6.78
C TYR A 102 -0.27 16.37 -7.92
N SER A 103 0.74 17.20 -7.67
CA SER A 103 1.85 17.46 -8.58
C SER A 103 2.72 16.20 -8.68
N PRO A 104 3.08 15.73 -9.89
CA PRO A 104 3.69 14.42 -10.08
C PRO A 104 5.24 14.47 -10.08
N GLU A 105 5.88 15.08 -9.07
CA GLU A 105 7.34 15.26 -9.12
C GLU A 105 8.20 14.21 -8.41
N TYR A 106 7.63 13.22 -7.71
CA TYR A 106 8.47 12.22 -7.00
C TYR A 106 7.94 10.77 -6.99
N ALA A 107 7.02 10.39 -7.88
CA ALA A 107 6.65 8.99 -8.04
C ALA A 107 7.52 8.34 -9.11
N GLU A 108 8.69 7.83 -8.72
CA GLU A 108 9.46 6.92 -9.58
C GLU A 108 8.67 5.60 -9.69
N VAL A 109 7.92 5.48 -10.79
CA VAL A 109 7.23 4.26 -11.18
C VAL A 109 8.29 3.32 -11.74
N ILE A 110 8.65 2.26 -11.02
CA ILE A 110 9.43 1.16 -11.59
C ILE A 110 8.48 0.36 -12.50
N PRO A 111 8.65 0.36 -13.84
CA PRO A 111 7.82 -0.46 -14.71
C PRO A 111 8.19 -1.93 -14.51
N GLY A 112 7.23 -2.73 -14.04
CA GLY A 112 7.32 -4.19 -14.12
C GLY A 112 7.31 -4.61 -15.58
N ASN A 113 8.39 -5.25 -16.03
CA ASN A 113 8.53 -5.81 -17.38
C ASN A 113 7.37 -6.77 -17.70
N GLY A 114 6.55 -6.40 -18.68
CA GLY A 114 5.54 -7.26 -19.26
C GLY A 114 6.17 -8.27 -20.22
N GLY A 115 6.06 -9.56 -19.89
CA GLY A 115 6.26 -10.65 -20.84
C GLY A 115 4.93 -11.00 -21.50
N THR A 116 4.69 -10.43 -22.67
CA THR A 116 3.63 -10.79 -23.62
C THR A 116 3.92 -12.16 -24.22
N GLY A 117 2.99 -13.11 -24.09
CA GLY A 117 3.07 -14.42 -24.72
C GLY A 117 1.85 -14.69 -25.58
N GLU A 118 1.73 -14.04 -26.73
CA GLU A 118 0.87 -14.49 -27.84
C GLU A 118 1.48 -14.03 -29.18
N THR A 119 1.92 -14.97 -30.01
CA THR A 119 1.95 -14.84 -31.47
C THR A 119 1.76 -16.24 -32.08
N GLY A 120 0.72 -16.39 -32.88
CA GLY A 120 0.38 -17.61 -33.59
C GLY A 120 1.29 -17.89 -34.78
N GLY A 121 1.41 -19.17 -35.12
CA GLY A 121 2.00 -19.69 -36.34
C GLY A 121 1.13 -20.79 -36.90
N GLU A 122 0.38 -20.45 -37.94
CA GLU A 122 -0.43 -21.31 -38.79
C GLU A 122 0.47 -22.28 -39.58
N LEU A 123 0.11 -23.56 -39.66
CA LEU A 123 0.72 -24.54 -40.58
C LEU A 123 -0.37 -25.08 -41.54
N PRO A 124 -0.08 -25.24 -42.84
CA PRO A 124 -1.07 -25.52 -43.89
C PRO A 124 -1.50 -27.00 -43.93
N PRO A 125 -2.58 -27.35 -44.65
CA PRO A 125 -3.05 -28.73 -44.77
C PRO A 125 -2.27 -29.48 -45.86
N THR A 126 -1.86 -30.73 -45.57
CA THR A 126 -1.46 -31.71 -46.59
C THR A 126 -2.15 -33.03 -46.30
N GLY A 127 -2.98 -33.48 -47.25
CA GLY A 127 -3.71 -34.74 -47.17
C GLY A 127 -2.97 -35.94 -47.75
N GLY A 128 -3.62 -37.10 -47.62
CA GLY A 128 -3.66 -38.20 -48.62
C GLY A 128 -2.43 -39.10 -48.74
N GLY A 129 -2.57 -40.34 -48.25
CA GLY A 129 -1.67 -41.47 -48.48
C GLY A 129 -2.06 -42.67 -47.63
#